data_AF-A0A914JL76-F1
#
_entry.id   AF-A0A914JL76-F1
#
_cell.length_a   1.000
_cell.length_b   1.000
_cell.length_c   1.000
_cell.angle_alpha   90.00
_cell.angle_beta   90.00
_cell.angle_gamma   90.00
#
_symmetry.space_group_name_H-M   'P 1'
#
loop_
_entity.id
_entity.type
_entity.pdbx_description
1 polymer ?
#
loop_
_entity_poly.entity_id
_entity_poly.type
_entity_poly.pdbx_seq_one_letter_code
_entity_poly.pdbx_strand_id
1 'polypeptide(L)'
;MPFRRLLSPIYENGFNTPVGWDPDRLYFGFKKPNPRSVSLELVGTPTITPHHRFSAMLMQWGQFLDHDITFFATALARQTYMTGAICNKTCENVDPCFNIPLPLNDPKRREHRHMKYPCIEFERSAAICGSGETSPIFQQVTHREQVNIITAFIDGSNVYGSTEVDALDLRDLFSDHGLLRFDIVSSSQKPYMPFEKDSGMDCRRNRSVANPIRCFLAGDFRANEQLGLTAMHTLWFREHNRIASKLLEMNADWDGERIYQETRKIIGGMMQHITFKHWLPLILGQDGYERWIGEYKGYDSNVDPSISNEFATAAFRFGHTLINPRLERLGKNFETISSGPIMLHEAFFAPERMLSEGGIDPLLRGLFASPLKKPLSHQLLNKELTEKLFHRATDVALDLAAMNIQRGRDHALPGYVEYRRFCNLSVPESWEQLELDFEDQTIISKLRKLYGHPGNLDLWVGGVLEKRLPDALM
;
A
#
# COMPACT_ATOMS: atom_id res chain seq x y z
N MET A 1 -16.20 4.85 -5.34
CA MET A 1 -16.88 4.02 -6.38
C MET A 1 -16.38 2.58 -6.26
N PRO A 2 -17.12 1.53 -6.71
CA PRO A 2 -16.55 0.19 -6.71
C PRO A 2 -15.31 0.15 -7.62
N PHE A 3 -14.34 -0.70 -7.28
CA PHE A 3 -13.26 -0.97 -8.23
C PHE A 3 -13.83 -1.64 -9.49
N ARG A 4 -13.27 -1.35 -10.66
CA ARG A 4 -13.56 -2.19 -11.84
C ARG A 4 -12.94 -3.57 -11.67
N ARG A 5 -13.52 -4.55 -12.33
CA ARG A 5 -13.07 -5.95 -12.36
C ARG A 5 -12.49 -6.26 -13.73
N LEU A 6 -11.26 -6.74 -13.80
CA LEU A 6 -10.71 -7.26 -15.05
C LEU A 6 -11.26 -8.66 -15.35
N LEU A 7 -11.51 -9.44 -14.30
CA LEU A 7 -12.13 -10.76 -14.35
C LEU A 7 -13.24 -10.86 -13.29
N SER A 8 -14.22 -11.72 -13.52
CA SER A 8 -15.27 -12.01 -12.53
C SER A 8 -14.68 -12.51 -11.20
N PRO A 9 -15.18 -12.04 -10.05
CA PRO A 9 -14.64 -12.46 -8.75
C PRO A 9 -14.93 -13.94 -8.45
N ILE A 10 -14.00 -14.60 -7.75
CA ILE A 10 -14.17 -15.98 -7.28
C ILE A 10 -14.30 -16.00 -5.76
N TYR A 11 -15.55 -16.07 -5.30
CA TYR A 11 -15.89 -16.34 -3.90
C TYR A 11 -16.16 -17.83 -3.70
N GLU A 12 -15.81 -18.36 -2.53
CA GLU A 12 -15.99 -19.75 -2.11
C GLU A 12 -17.46 -20.21 -2.19
N ASN A 13 -18.38 -19.37 -1.76
CA ASN A 13 -19.83 -19.60 -1.87
C ASN A 13 -20.44 -18.99 -3.14
N GLY A 14 -19.62 -18.46 -4.05
CA GLY A 14 -20.03 -17.83 -5.28
C GLY A 14 -20.39 -16.34 -5.17
N PHE A 15 -20.50 -15.73 -3.98
CA PHE A 15 -20.93 -14.33 -3.90
C PHE A 15 -20.25 -13.45 -2.84
N ASN A 16 -19.85 -13.96 -1.67
CA ASN A 16 -19.23 -13.10 -0.65
C ASN A 16 -18.24 -13.77 0.32
N THR A 17 -18.18 -15.10 0.40
CA THR A 17 -17.26 -15.80 1.31
C THR A 17 -15.92 -15.98 0.61
N PRO A 18 -14.80 -15.45 1.13
CA PRO A 18 -13.52 -15.50 0.44
C PRO A 18 -12.99 -16.93 0.33
N VAL A 19 -12.16 -17.19 -0.67
CA VAL A 19 -11.51 -18.49 -0.87
C VAL A 19 -10.59 -18.83 0.31
N GLY A 20 -10.78 -20.01 0.89
CA GLY A 20 -10.05 -20.48 2.07
C GLY A 20 -10.70 -20.08 3.39
N TRP A 21 -11.98 -19.71 3.37
CA TRP A 21 -12.77 -19.49 4.57
C TRP A 21 -13.06 -20.82 5.29
N ASP A 22 -13.47 -21.84 4.55
CA ASP A 22 -13.46 -23.22 5.02
C ASP A 22 -12.04 -23.82 4.88
N PRO A 23 -11.36 -24.15 5.99
CA PRO A 23 -10.00 -24.68 5.96
C PRO A 23 -9.90 -26.12 5.40
N ASP A 24 -11.01 -26.83 5.29
CA ASP A 24 -11.05 -28.20 4.77
C ASP A 24 -11.42 -28.27 3.28
N ARG A 25 -11.92 -27.17 2.71
CA ARG A 25 -12.30 -27.12 1.30
C ARG A 25 -11.10 -27.28 0.38
N LEU A 26 -11.28 -28.12 -0.64
CA LEU A 26 -10.28 -28.39 -1.66
C LEU A 26 -10.53 -27.56 -2.92
N TYR A 27 -9.43 -27.11 -3.52
CA TYR A 27 -9.34 -26.38 -4.76
C TYR A 27 -8.31 -27.11 -5.62
N PHE A 28 -8.70 -27.55 -6.82
CA PHE A 28 -7.86 -28.42 -7.65
C PHE A 28 -7.31 -29.66 -6.91
N GLY A 29 -8.08 -30.21 -5.96
CA GLY A 29 -7.67 -31.36 -5.14
C GLY A 29 -6.81 -31.04 -3.91
N PHE A 30 -6.49 -29.76 -3.64
CA PHE A 30 -5.63 -29.35 -2.53
C PHE A 30 -6.27 -28.26 -1.66
N LYS A 31 -5.93 -28.23 -0.37
CA LYS A 31 -6.30 -27.12 0.51
C LYS A 31 -5.56 -25.85 0.11
N LYS A 32 -6.18 -24.69 0.26
CA LYS A 32 -5.48 -23.41 0.12
C LYS A 32 -4.45 -23.25 1.24
N PRO A 33 -3.19 -22.87 0.92
CA PRO A 33 -2.18 -22.74 1.96
C PRO A 33 -2.50 -21.58 2.89
N ASN A 34 -2.11 -21.75 4.15
CA ASN A 34 -2.11 -20.66 5.11
C ASN A 34 -1.18 -19.51 4.61
N PRO A 35 -1.67 -18.26 4.50
CA PRO A 35 -0.86 -17.13 4.02
C PRO A 35 0.45 -16.93 4.78
N ARG A 36 0.45 -17.18 6.09
CA ARG A 36 1.63 -17.07 6.95
C ARG A 36 2.67 -18.15 6.64
N SER A 37 2.23 -19.37 6.32
CA SER A 37 3.14 -20.43 5.85
C SER A 37 3.82 -20.06 4.53
N VAL A 38 3.07 -19.47 3.59
CA VAL A 38 3.64 -18.95 2.33
C VAL A 38 4.65 -17.84 2.61
N SER A 39 4.32 -16.90 3.49
CA SER A 39 5.25 -15.84 3.90
C SER A 39 6.56 -16.40 4.48
N LEU A 40 6.47 -17.35 5.41
CA LEU A 40 7.62 -17.92 6.10
C LEU A 40 8.53 -18.76 5.19
N GLU A 41 7.95 -19.59 4.33
CA GLU A 41 8.71 -20.57 3.54
C GLU A 41 9.19 -20.01 2.19
N LEU A 42 8.49 -19.03 1.63
CA LEU A 42 8.68 -18.54 0.26
C LEU A 42 9.09 -17.07 0.18
N VAL A 43 8.38 -16.17 0.86
CA VAL A 43 8.46 -14.72 0.59
C VAL A 43 9.48 -14.00 1.48
N GLY A 44 9.51 -14.34 2.77
CA GLY A 44 10.31 -13.66 3.78
C GLY A 44 11.81 -13.99 3.67
N THR A 45 12.66 -12.97 3.74
CA THR A 45 14.12 -13.13 3.67
C THR A 45 14.85 -12.32 4.76
N PRO A 46 15.92 -12.88 5.35
CA PRO A 46 16.85 -12.12 6.20
C PRO A 46 17.93 -11.38 5.37
N THR A 47 18.11 -11.74 4.10
CA THR A 47 19.18 -11.23 3.23
C THR A 47 18.64 -10.13 2.34
N ILE A 48 19.44 -9.06 2.18
CA ILE A 48 19.07 -7.87 1.41
C ILE A 48 20.17 -7.56 0.41
N THR A 49 19.88 -7.75 -0.87
CA THR A 49 20.73 -7.28 -1.96
C THR A 49 20.31 -5.86 -2.37
N PRO A 50 21.22 -4.87 -2.34
CA PRO A 50 20.92 -3.52 -2.83
C PRO A 50 20.82 -3.48 -4.36
N HIS A 51 19.97 -2.62 -4.89
CA HIS A 51 19.94 -2.32 -6.32
C HIS A 51 21.11 -1.40 -6.69
N HIS A 52 21.77 -1.66 -7.81
CA HIS A 52 22.99 -0.93 -8.20
C HIS A 52 22.71 0.38 -8.95
N ARG A 53 21.49 0.57 -9.48
CA ARG A 53 21.12 1.74 -10.30
C ARG A 53 20.08 2.68 -9.71
N PHE A 54 19.28 2.21 -8.75
CA PHE A 54 18.06 2.91 -8.35
C PHE A 54 18.06 3.21 -6.87
N SER A 55 17.73 4.45 -6.54
CA SER A 55 17.62 4.93 -5.16
C SER A 55 16.32 4.47 -4.50
N ALA A 56 16.28 4.44 -3.18
CA ALA A 56 15.09 4.18 -2.38
C ALA A 56 13.93 5.16 -2.68
N MET A 57 14.22 6.35 -3.21
CA MET A 57 13.20 7.29 -3.70
C MET A 57 12.27 6.69 -4.76
N LEU A 58 12.73 5.74 -5.59
CA LEU A 58 11.89 5.12 -6.62
C LEU A 58 10.78 4.27 -5.99
N MET A 59 11.11 3.52 -4.93
CA MET A 59 10.11 2.81 -4.12
C MET A 59 9.19 3.79 -3.41
N GLN A 60 9.75 4.84 -2.80
CA GLN A 60 8.97 5.82 -2.05
C GLN A 60 7.96 6.57 -2.93
N TRP A 61 8.33 6.93 -4.16
CA TRP A 61 7.42 7.51 -5.14
C TRP A 61 6.27 6.56 -5.46
N GLY A 62 6.55 5.27 -5.63
CA GLY A 62 5.52 4.26 -5.88
C GLY A 62 4.48 4.19 -4.76
N GLN A 63 4.91 4.21 -3.49
CA GLN A 63 3.99 4.26 -2.35
C GLN A 63 3.18 5.57 -2.33
N PHE A 64 3.86 6.71 -2.53
CA PHE A 64 3.20 8.02 -2.53
C PHE A 64 2.15 8.13 -3.65
N LEU A 65 2.46 7.59 -4.83
CA LEU A 65 1.55 7.51 -5.98
C LEU A 65 0.39 6.54 -5.73
N ASP A 66 0.63 5.36 -5.16
CA ASP A 66 -0.46 4.42 -4.81
C ASP A 66 -1.53 5.11 -3.96
N HIS A 67 -1.08 5.95 -3.02
CA HIS A 67 -1.95 6.67 -2.12
C HIS A 67 -2.71 7.83 -2.76
N ASP A 68 -2.40 8.17 -4.02
CA ASP A 68 -3.16 9.14 -4.82
C ASP A 68 -4.29 8.48 -5.61
N ILE A 69 -4.19 7.19 -5.92
CA ILE A 69 -5.10 6.52 -6.86
C ILE A 69 -5.86 5.34 -6.26
N THR A 70 -5.35 4.70 -5.20
CA THR A 70 -6.02 3.55 -4.57
C THR A 70 -6.13 3.65 -3.05
N PHE A 71 -7.34 3.48 -2.54
CA PHE A 71 -7.58 3.20 -1.13
C PHE A 71 -8.91 2.47 -0.92
N PHE A 72 -8.88 1.40 -0.12
CA PHE A 72 -10.09 0.74 0.38
C PHE A 72 -10.10 0.74 1.91
N ALA A 73 -11.23 1.09 2.50
CA ALA A 73 -11.43 1.02 3.94
C ALA A 73 -11.62 -0.44 4.41
N THR A 74 -11.23 -0.74 5.64
CA THR A 74 -11.69 -1.96 6.31
C THR A 74 -13.16 -1.82 6.67
N ALA A 75 -13.89 -2.94 6.74
CA ALA A 75 -15.26 -2.95 7.24
C ALA A 75 -15.23 -2.48 8.70
N LEU A 76 -15.91 -1.37 8.99
CA LEU A 76 -15.91 -0.72 10.31
C LEU A 76 -16.58 -1.63 11.37
N ALA A 77 -15.82 -2.57 11.92
CA ALA A 77 -16.23 -3.35 13.09
C ALA A 77 -16.33 -2.47 14.34
N ARG A 78 -15.50 -1.42 14.42
CA ARG A 78 -15.32 -0.60 15.64
C ARG A 78 -16.34 0.52 15.84
N GLN A 79 -17.02 1.01 14.79
CA GLN A 79 -17.85 2.23 14.89
C GLN A 79 -19.35 1.99 14.74
N THR A 80 -19.76 0.87 14.15
CA THR A 80 -21.17 0.60 13.84
C THR A 80 -21.63 -0.62 14.61
N TYR A 81 -22.16 -0.37 15.81
CA TYR A 81 -22.97 -1.32 16.57
C TYR A 81 -23.85 -2.18 15.65
N MET A 82 -23.74 -3.52 15.74
CA MET A 82 -24.88 -4.38 16.11
C MET A 82 -24.59 -5.89 16.18
N THR A 83 -23.60 -6.48 15.50
CA THR A 83 -23.34 -7.95 15.59
C THR A 83 -21.93 -8.42 15.22
N GLY A 84 -21.01 -7.54 14.80
CA GLY A 84 -19.70 -7.93 14.27
C GLY A 84 -18.73 -8.47 15.33
N ALA A 85 -17.93 -9.48 14.97
CA ALA A 85 -16.87 -9.96 15.84
C ALA A 85 -15.73 -8.93 15.98
N ILE A 86 -15.05 -8.95 17.13
CA ILE A 86 -13.84 -8.13 17.35
C ILE A 86 -12.63 -8.96 16.93
N CYS A 87 -11.95 -8.54 15.87
CA CYS A 87 -10.97 -9.40 15.19
C CYS A 87 -9.71 -9.66 16.01
N ASN A 88 -9.28 -8.76 16.90
CA ASN A 88 -8.21 -9.07 17.86
C ASN A 88 -8.60 -10.04 19.00
N LYS A 89 -9.87 -10.49 19.07
CA LYS A 89 -10.41 -11.38 20.11
C LYS A 89 -10.98 -12.69 19.59
N THR A 90 -10.68 -13.06 18.37
CA THR A 90 -11.09 -14.35 17.79
C THR A 90 -10.04 -14.84 16.80
N CYS A 91 -9.98 -16.13 16.52
CA CYS A 91 -9.30 -16.66 15.33
C CYS A 91 -10.26 -17.43 14.42
N GLU A 92 -11.55 -17.40 14.74
CA GLU A 92 -12.59 -17.98 13.91
C GLU A 92 -12.89 -17.03 12.74
N ASN A 93 -13.25 -17.60 11.61
CA ASN A 93 -13.72 -16.84 10.47
C ASN A 93 -15.19 -16.47 10.73
N VAL A 94 -15.42 -15.21 11.08
CA VAL A 94 -16.73 -14.64 11.41
C VAL A 94 -16.72 -13.19 10.97
N ASP A 95 -17.72 -12.75 10.22
CA ASP A 95 -17.72 -11.39 9.65
C ASP A 95 -17.63 -10.31 10.76
N PRO A 96 -16.77 -9.28 10.60
CA PRO A 96 -15.90 -8.97 9.45
C PRO A 96 -14.47 -9.55 9.55
N CYS A 97 -14.22 -10.49 10.46
CA CYS A 97 -12.91 -11.09 10.74
C CYS A 97 -12.59 -12.25 9.80
N PHE A 98 -11.42 -12.17 9.17
CA PHE A 98 -10.84 -13.25 8.37
C PHE A 98 -9.36 -13.42 8.74
N ASN A 99 -9.12 -13.63 10.03
CA ASN A 99 -7.79 -13.67 10.63
C ASN A 99 -6.91 -14.78 10.05
N ILE A 100 -5.59 -14.60 10.13
CA ILE A 100 -4.62 -15.53 9.56
C ILE A 100 -4.07 -16.41 10.70
N PRO A 101 -4.41 -17.70 10.77
CA PRO A 101 -3.95 -18.55 11.87
C PRO A 101 -2.42 -18.69 11.89
N LEU A 102 -1.80 -18.63 13.06
CA LEU A 102 -0.37 -18.88 13.20
C LEU A 102 -0.11 -20.40 13.22
N PRO A 103 0.73 -20.94 12.32
CA PRO A 103 1.15 -22.35 12.37
C PRO A 103 1.75 -22.73 13.72
N LEU A 104 1.66 -24.00 14.12
CA LEU A 104 2.15 -24.46 15.44
C LEU A 104 3.64 -24.13 15.70
N ASN A 105 4.46 -24.20 14.66
CA ASN A 105 5.90 -23.93 14.73
C ASN A 105 6.27 -22.47 14.46
N ASP A 106 5.29 -21.55 14.36
CA ASP A 106 5.54 -20.14 14.04
C ASP A 106 6.40 -19.47 15.13
N PRO A 107 7.45 -18.70 14.75
CA PRO A 107 8.25 -17.92 15.69
C PRO A 107 7.42 -17.03 16.63
N LYS A 108 6.34 -16.40 16.13
CA LYS A 108 5.47 -15.49 16.91
C LYS A 108 4.76 -16.21 18.06
N ARG A 109 4.46 -17.51 17.91
CA ARG A 109 3.90 -18.33 19.00
C ARG A 109 4.93 -18.61 20.10
N ARG A 110 6.23 -18.69 19.75
CA ARG A 110 7.30 -18.93 20.72
C ARG A 110 7.58 -17.70 21.58
N GLU A 111 7.51 -16.53 20.97
CA GLU A 111 7.69 -15.23 21.63
C GLU A 111 6.54 -14.94 22.62
N HIS A 112 5.32 -15.32 22.27
CA HIS A 112 4.14 -15.14 23.12
C HIS A 112 3.53 -16.49 23.55
N ARG A 113 4.21 -17.20 24.47
CA ARG A 113 3.80 -18.55 24.93
C ARG A 113 2.37 -18.64 25.49
N HIS A 114 1.76 -17.51 25.86
CA HIS A 114 0.38 -17.41 26.37
C HIS A 114 -0.54 -16.58 25.45
N MET A 115 -0.32 -16.64 24.14
CA MET A 115 -1.19 -15.98 23.17
C MET A 115 -2.58 -16.63 23.17
N LYS A 116 -3.58 -15.91 23.69
CA LYS A 116 -4.98 -16.40 23.77
C LYS A 116 -5.58 -16.66 22.39
N TYR A 117 -5.24 -15.82 21.40
CA TYR A 117 -5.73 -15.90 20.03
C TYR A 117 -4.52 -16.01 19.07
N PRO A 118 -4.08 -17.24 18.72
CA PRO A 118 -2.87 -17.46 17.95
C PRO A 118 -3.07 -17.24 16.45
N CYS A 119 -3.41 -16.02 16.06
CA CYS A 119 -3.61 -15.58 14.69
C CYS A 119 -3.15 -14.12 14.52
N ILE A 120 -2.86 -13.74 13.27
CA ILE A 120 -2.66 -12.34 12.88
C ILE A 120 -4.04 -11.76 12.59
N GLU A 121 -4.33 -10.60 13.19
CA GLU A 121 -5.57 -9.87 12.98
C GLU A 121 -5.72 -9.44 11.51
N PHE A 122 -6.90 -9.67 10.95
CA PHE A 122 -7.26 -9.27 9.60
C PHE A 122 -8.77 -8.99 9.52
N GLU A 123 -9.09 -7.74 9.21
CA GLU A 123 -10.45 -7.29 8.92
C GLU A 123 -10.68 -7.28 7.41
N ARG A 124 -11.82 -7.81 6.98
CA ARG A 124 -12.27 -7.75 5.59
C ARG A 124 -12.49 -6.31 5.14
N SER A 125 -12.31 -6.05 3.85
CA SER A 125 -12.54 -4.73 3.27
C SER A 125 -14.02 -4.40 3.25
N ALA A 126 -14.34 -3.12 3.42
CA ALA A 126 -15.69 -2.62 3.25
C ALA A 126 -16.19 -2.93 1.83
N ALA A 127 -17.47 -3.28 1.73
CA ALA A 127 -18.13 -3.52 0.46
C ALA A 127 -19.14 -2.42 0.17
N ILE A 128 -19.43 -2.20 -1.11
CA ILE A 128 -20.49 -1.28 -1.51
C ILE A 128 -21.85 -1.82 -1.07
N CYS A 129 -22.72 -0.93 -0.61
CA CYS A 129 -24.07 -1.29 -0.19
C CYS A 129 -24.83 -2.00 -1.33
N GLY A 130 -25.55 -3.06 -0.99
CA GLY A 130 -26.30 -3.87 -1.95
C GLY A 130 -25.46 -4.87 -2.76
N SER A 131 -24.18 -5.06 -2.43
CA SER A 131 -23.31 -6.10 -3.00
C SER A 131 -23.05 -7.22 -1.99
N GLY A 132 -22.80 -8.44 -2.47
CA GLY A 132 -22.48 -9.57 -1.60
C GLY A 132 -23.66 -10.10 -0.79
N GLU A 133 -24.89 -9.82 -1.24
CA GLU A 133 -26.14 -10.27 -0.65
C GLU A 133 -26.97 -11.03 -1.69
N THR A 134 -27.88 -11.88 -1.21
CA THR A 134 -28.91 -12.50 -2.05
C THR A 134 -30.21 -11.73 -1.82
N SER A 135 -30.60 -10.89 -2.77
CA SER A 135 -31.84 -10.12 -2.63
C SER A 135 -33.02 -10.90 -3.20
N PRO A 136 -34.07 -11.18 -2.39
CA PRO A 136 -35.31 -11.76 -2.90
C PRO A 136 -36.01 -10.85 -3.93
N ILE A 137 -35.74 -9.54 -3.89
CA ILE A 137 -36.35 -8.52 -4.76
C ILE A 137 -35.70 -8.52 -6.15
N PHE A 138 -34.38 -8.69 -6.22
CA PHE A 138 -33.65 -8.63 -7.50
C PHE A 138 -33.54 -9.99 -8.19
N GLN A 139 -33.92 -11.10 -7.53
CA GLN A 139 -33.80 -12.49 -8.02
C GLN A 139 -32.42 -12.82 -8.62
N GLN A 140 -31.39 -12.04 -8.29
CA GLN A 140 -30.04 -12.15 -8.81
C GLN A 140 -29.06 -12.04 -7.65
N VAL A 141 -28.05 -12.91 -7.70
CA VAL A 141 -26.94 -12.91 -6.75
C VAL A 141 -25.92 -11.88 -7.24
N THR A 142 -25.68 -10.85 -6.44
CA THR A 142 -24.62 -9.86 -6.71
C THR A 142 -23.37 -10.23 -5.91
N HIS A 143 -22.22 -10.30 -6.57
CA HIS A 143 -20.95 -10.51 -5.88
C HIS A 143 -20.63 -9.33 -4.95
N ARG A 144 -19.89 -9.58 -3.87
CA ARG A 144 -19.38 -8.54 -2.97
C ARG A 144 -18.33 -7.69 -3.70
N GLU A 145 -18.56 -6.38 -3.76
CA GLU A 145 -17.64 -5.45 -4.44
C GLU A 145 -17.01 -4.46 -3.47
N GLN A 146 -15.68 -4.35 -3.52
CA GLN A 146 -14.93 -3.41 -2.70
C GLN A 146 -14.89 -2.03 -3.35
N VAL A 147 -14.69 -1.01 -2.53
CA VAL A 147 -14.80 0.40 -2.94
C VAL A 147 -13.44 1.06 -2.93
N ASN A 148 -13.09 1.77 -4.01
CA ASN A 148 -12.09 2.82 -3.96
C ASN A 148 -12.73 4.07 -3.35
N ILE A 149 -12.26 4.48 -2.19
CA ILE A 149 -12.79 5.64 -1.46
C ILE A 149 -12.02 6.94 -1.74
N ILE A 150 -11.00 6.87 -2.59
CA ILE A 150 -10.30 8.04 -3.14
C ILE A 150 -10.50 8.14 -4.66
N THR A 151 -10.03 9.25 -5.25
CA THR A 151 -10.09 9.45 -6.71
C THR A 151 -9.21 8.41 -7.42
N ALA A 152 -9.52 8.10 -8.68
CA ALA A 152 -8.72 7.16 -9.48
C ALA A 152 -7.64 7.87 -10.32
N PHE A 153 -7.68 9.20 -10.36
CA PHE A 153 -6.82 10.02 -11.20
C PHE A 153 -5.54 10.37 -10.44
N ILE A 154 -4.44 10.55 -11.17
CA ILE A 154 -3.24 11.17 -10.59
C ILE A 154 -3.51 12.67 -10.53
N ASP A 155 -4.14 13.14 -9.45
CA ASP A 155 -4.62 14.51 -9.29
C ASP A 155 -4.11 15.18 -8.00
N GLY A 156 -3.24 14.50 -7.25
CA GLY A 156 -2.72 14.99 -5.98
C GLY A 156 -3.73 14.93 -4.83
N SER A 157 -4.78 14.13 -4.92
CA SER A 157 -5.69 13.83 -3.80
C SER A 157 -4.95 13.36 -2.54
N ASN A 158 -3.78 12.72 -2.67
CA ASN A 158 -2.93 12.40 -1.51
C ASN A 158 -2.37 13.64 -0.77
N VAL A 159 -2.42 14.81 -1.39
CA VAL A 159 -2.11 16.13 -0.80
C VAL A 159 -3.40 16.89 -0.46
N TYR A 160 -4.42 16.81 -1.30
CA TYR A 160 -5.62 17.68 -1.25
C TYR A 160 -6.87 17.05 -0.67
N GLY A 161 -6.88 15.75 -0.40
CA GLY A 161 -8.09 15.03 -0.02
C GLY A 161 -8.88 14.54 -1.22
N SER A 162 -9.79 13.59 -0.98
CA SER A 162 -10.69 13.03 -2.00
C SER A 162 -12.14 13.46 -1.84
N THR A 163 -12.45 14.22 -0.80
CA THR A 163 -13.75 14.86 -0.59
C THR A 163 -13.58 16.36 -0.40
N GLU A 164 -14.67 17.10 -0.60
CA GLU A 164 -14.68 18.56 -0.33
C GLU A 164 -14.40 18.86 1.15
N VAL A 165 -14.86 17.99 2.06
CA VAL A 165 -14.60 18.13 3.50
C VAL A 165 -13.11 18.00 3.81
N ASP A 166 -12.44 16.97 3.25
CA ASP A 166 -11.00 16.79 3.43
C ASP A 166 -10.22 18.01 2.89
N ALA A 167 -10.60 18.47 1.69
CA ALA A 167 -9.94 19.59 1.04
C ALA A 167 -10.09 20.89 1.83
N LEU A 168 -11.30 21.17 2.35
CA LEU A 168 -11.54 22.35 3.18
C LEU A 168 -10.78 22.28 4.52
N ASP A 169 -10.69 21.10 5.14
CA ASP A 169 -9.95 20.94 6.38
C ASP A 169 -8.43 21.07 6.19
N LEU A 170 -7.90 20.89 4.97
CA LEU A 170 -6.47 21.07 4.68
C LEU A 170 -6.07 22.51 4.33
N ARG A 171 -7.04 23.37 4.02
CA ARG A 171 -6.80 24.74 3.54
C ARG A 171 -6.68 25.75 4.66
N ASP A 172 -5.89 26.79 4.43
CA ASP A 172 -5.97 28.04 5.18
C ASP A 172 -7.07 28.91 4.59
N LEU A 173 -8.24 28.89 5.24
CA LEU A 173 -9.41 29.65 4.82
C LEU A 173 -9.45 31.07 5.40
N PHE A 174 -8.47 31.46 6.22
CA PHE A 174 -8.49 32.77 6.90
C PHE A 174 -7.76 33.86 6.12
N SER A 175 -6.68 33.50 5.41
CA SER A 175 -5.81 34.49 4.77
C SER A 175 -6.21 34.88 3.34
N ASP A 176 -7.14 34.15 2.72
CA ASP A 176 -7.51 34.29 1.29
C ASP A 176 -6.29 34.23 0.34
N HIS A 177 -5.23 33.53 0.74
CA HIS A 177 -3.99 33.40 -0.04
C HIS A 177 -3.90 32.07 -0.82
N GLY A 178 -4.94 31.22 -0.73
CA GLY A 178 -4.97 29.93 -1.40
C GLY A 178 -3.94 28.92 -0.88
N LEU A 179 -3.52 29.04 0.38
CA LEU A 179 -2.52 28.18 1.02
C LEU A 179 -3.16 26.93 1.65
N LEU A 180 -2.35 25.90 1.86
CA LEU A 180 -2.65 24.82 2.81
C LEU A 180 -2.22 25.24 4.22
N ARG A 181 -3.03 24.89 5.22
CA ARG A 181 -2.78 25.28 6.62
C ARG A 181 -1.64 24.45 7.24
N PHE A 182 -0.97 25.03 8.24
CA PHE A 182 0.02 24.34 9.08
C PHE A 182 -0.13 24.80 10.53
N ASP A 183 0.32 23.95 11.47
CA ASP A 183 0.25 24.28 12.90
C ASP A 183 1.61 24.73 13.46
N ILE A 184 2.71 24.18 12.95
CA ILE A 184 4.05 24.44 13.46
C ILE A 184 5.07 24.60 12.33
N VAL A 185 6.15 25.33 12.64
CA VAL A 185 7.31 25.50 11.78
C VAL A 185 8.54 24.84 12.39
N SER A 186 9.42 24.32 11.54
CA SER A 186 10.72 23.80 11.96
C SER A 186 11.64 24.91 12.47
N SER A 187 12.73 24.51 13.13
CA SER A 187 13.84 25.43 13.47
C SER A 187 14.45 26.13 12.25
N SER A 188 14.32 25.52 11.07
CA SER A 188 14.73 26.09 9.78
C SER A 188 13.64 26.94 9.09
N GLN A 189 12.60 27.36 9.83
CA GLN A 189 11.50 28.20 9.34
C GLN A 189 10.72 27.59 8.16
N LYS A 190 10.62 26.26 8.13
CA LYS A 190 9.80 25.54 7.12
C LYS A 190 8.59 24.89 7.80
N PRO A 191 7.37 25.08 7.28
CA PRO A 191 6.18 24.54 7.91
C PRO A 191 6.15 23.01 7.85
N TYR A 192 5.59 22.36 8.87
CA TYR A 192 5.15 20.97 8.77
C TYR A 192 3.69 20.92 8.34
N MET A 193 3.22 19.73 7.96
CA MET A 193 1.79 19.49 7.80
C MET A 193 1.04 19.80 9.11
N PRO A 194 -0.26 20.14 9.05
CA PRO A 194 -1.06 20.33 10.25
C PRO A 194 -1.21 19.01 11.02
N PHE A 195 -1.59 19.05 12.29
CA PHE A 195 -1.89 17.85 13.06
C PHE A 195 -3.36 17.46 12.91
N GLU A 196 -3.58 16.15 12.85
CA GLU A 196 -4.92 15.57 12.87
C GLU A 196 -5.57 15.80 14.24
N LYS A 197 -6.84 16.22 14.23
CA LYS A 197 -7.61 16.45 15.46
C LYS A 197 -8.25 15.16 15.96
N ASP A 198 -8.83 14.38 15.04
CA ASP A 198 -9.69 13.23 15.34
C ASP A 198 -9.22 11.97 14.60
N SER A 199 -7.96 11.54 14.82
CA SER A 199 -7.44 10.34 14.15
C SER A 199 -7.86 9.04 14.85
N GLY A 200 -8.35 8.09 14.06
CA GLY A 200 -8.42 6.67 14.42
C GLY A 200 -7.07 5.94 14.36
N MET A 201 -6.03 6.53 13.72
CA MET A 201 -4.66 6.02 13.78
C MET A 201 -3.96 6.48 15.06
N ASP A 202 -3.28 5.54 15.70
CA ASP A 202 -2.57 5.80 16.96
C ASP A 202 -1.10 6.14 16.71
N CYS A 203 -0.80 7.36 16.26
CA CYS A 203 0.55 7.92 16.37
C CYS A 203 0.88 8.34 17.83
N ARG A 204 -0.09 8.28 18.74
CA ARG A 204 0.01 8.80 20.10
C ARG A 204 0.57 7.73 21.03
N ARG A 205 1.89 7.51 21.12
CA ARG A 205 2.38 6.63 22.21
C ARG A 205 3.83 6.81 22.70
N ASN A 206 3.90 7.03 24.02
CA ASN A 206 4.80 6.49 25.04
C ASN A 206 6.28 6.89 25.21
N ARG A 207 6.80 7.97 24.61
CA ARG A 207 8.08 8.57 25.11
C ARG A 207 7.93 9.82 25.98
N SER A 208 6.72 10.36 26.10
CA SER A 208 6.37 11.34 27.13
C SER A 208 4.86 11.36 27.33
N VAL A 209 4.37 10.69 28.38
CA VAL A 209 2.95 10.72 28.80
C VAL A 209 2.45 12.16 28.99
N ALA A 210 3.36 13.12 29.20
CA ALA A 210 3.05 14.53 29.35
C ALA A 210 2.60 15.25 28.07
N ASN A 211 3.04 14.83 26.87
CA ASN A 211 2.75 15.51 25.59
C ASN A 211 2.74 14.52 24.41
N PRO A 212 1.61 13.85 24.11
CA PRO A 212 1.53 12.95 22.96
C PRO A 212 1.54 13.75 21.64
N ILE A 213 2.45 13.42 20.73
CA ILE A 213 2.49 13.98 19.38
C ILE A 213 1.41 13.27 18.55
N ARG A 214 0.58 14.05 17.88
CA ARG A 214 -0.49 13.53 17.01
C ARG A 214 0.05 13.19 15.62
N CYS A 215 -0.69 12.38 14.88
CA CYS A 215 -0.41 12.18 13.46
C CYS A 215 -0.51 13.51 12.71
N PHE A 216 0.28 13.68 11.65
CA PHE A 216 0.04 14.75 10.68
C PHE A 216 -1.24 14.49 9.89
N LEU A 217 -1.92 15.55 9.48
CA LEU A 217 -3.05 15.54 8.59
C LEU A 217 -2.57 15.86 7.16
N ALA A 218 -3.03 15.07 6.20
CA ALA A 218 -2.75 15.20 4.77
C ALA A 218 -3.98 14.75 3.96
N GLY A 219 -3.92 14.89 2.64
CA GLY A 219 -5.00 14.42 1.75
C GLY A 219 -5.26 12.91 1.77
N ASP A 220 -4.24 12.11 2.09
CA ASP A 220 -4.39 10.67 2.35
C ASP A 220 -4.10 10.35 3.82
N PHE A 221 -5.01 9.57 4.43
CA PHE A 221 -4.93 9.19 5.84
C PHE A 221 -3.63 8.42 6.16
N ARG A 222 -3.02 7.68 5.23
CA ARG A 222 -1.81 6.87 5.48
C ARG A 222 -0.54 7.71 5.47
N ALA A 223 -0.59 9.04 5.39
CA ALA A 223 0.60 9.89 5.35
C ALA A 223 1.61 9.64 6.50
N ASN A 224 1.15 9.08 7.62
CA ASN A 224 1.97 8.74 8.80
C ASN A 224 2.38 7.27 8.87
N GLU A 225 2.06 6.46 7.85
CA GLU A 225 2.35 5.02 7.86
C GLU A 225 3.81 4.78 8.18
N GLN A 226 4.73 5.46 7.49
CA GLN A 226 6.16 5.49 7.81
C GLN A 226 6.81 6.84 7.48
N LEU A 227 7.93 7.14 8.13
CA LEU A 227 8.58 8.46 8.11
C LEU A 227 9.02 8.98 6.73
N GLY A 228 9.48 8.12 5.84
CA GLY A 228 9.81 8.46 4.45
C GLY A 228 8.59 8.93 3.65
N LEU A 229 7.43 8.30 3.86
CA LEU A 229 6.16 8.73 3.25
C LEU A 229 5.72 10.07 3.83
N THR A 230 5.78 10.23 5.14
CA THR A 230 5.47 11.52 5.81
C THR A 230 6.36 12.65 5.28
N ALA A 231 7.63 12.35 4.99
CA ALA A 231 8.56 13.32 4.40
C ALA A 231 8.14 13.72 2.98
N MET A 232 7.62 12.79 2.17
CA MET A 232 7.07 13.09 0.85
C MET A 232 5.81 13.96 0.92
N HIS A 233 4.84 13.62 1.77
CA HIS A 233 3.66 14.48 1.94
C HIS A 233 4.05 15.89 2.40
N THR A 234 4.98 16.02 3.35
CA THR A 234 5.50 17.33 3.78
C THR A 234 6.18 18.10 2.64
N LEU A 235 6.92 17.42 1.78
CA LEU A 235 7.58 18.04 0.62
C LEU A 235 6.55 18.62 -0.36
N TRP A 236 5.52 17.85 -0.71
CA TRP A 236 4.49 18.28 -1.65
C TRP A 236 3.54 19.33 -1.07
N PHE A 237 3.22 19.24 0.23
CA PHE A 237 2.56 20.31 0.97
C PHE A 237 3.34 21.64 0.89
N ARG A 238 4.66 21.59 1.11
CA ARG A 238 5.52 22.78 1.00
C ARG A 238 5.59 23.32 -0.42
N GLU A 239 5.60 22.44 -1.42
CA GLU A 239 5.63 22.85 -2.83
C GLU A 239 4.34 23.56 -3.25
N HIS A 240 3.18 23.11 -2.77
CA HIS A 240 1.93 23.85 -2.93
C HIS A 240 2.08 25.28 -2.38
N ASN A 241 2.42 25.43 -1.10
CA ASN A 241 2.51 26.76 -0.49
C ASN A 241 3.56 27.64 -1.19
N ARG A 242 4.67 27.06 -1.67
CA ARG A 242 5.69 27.78 -2.45
C ARG A 242 5.13 28.33 -3.77
N ILE A 243 4.37 27.52 -4.51
CA ILE A 243 3.76 27.93 -5.79
C ILE A 243 2.63 28.93 -5.55
N ALA A 244 1.75 28.66 -4.59
CA ALA A 244 0.64 29.56 -4.23
C ALA A 244 1.14 30.95 -3.83
N SER A 245 2.17 31.05 -2.98
CA SER A 245 2.78 32.35 -2.65
C SER A 245 3.34 33.08 -3.88
N LYS A 246 3.91 32.35 -4.86
CA LYS A 246 4.40 32.97 -6.10
C LYS A 246 3.27 33.41 -7.02
N LEU A 247 2.18 32.65 -7.11
CA LEU A 247 0.99 33.06 -7.87
C LEU A 247 0.33 34.29 -7.27
N LEU A 248 0.27 34.38 -5.93
CA LEU A 248 -0.21 35.56 -5.20
C LEU A 248 0.65 36.80 -5.50
N GLU A 249 1.97 36.68 -5.47
CA GLU A 249 2.90 37.78 -5.83
C GLU A 249 2.73 38.26 -7.28
N MET A 250 2.44 37.34 -8.20
CA MET A 250 2.35 37.63 -9.64
C MET A 250 0.97 38.14 -10.08
N ASN A 251 -0.10 37.76 -9.37
CA ASN A 251 -1.49 38.02 -9.76
C ASN A 251 -2.25 38.65 -8.59
N ALA A 252 -2.07 39.97 -8.39
CA ALA A 252 -2.66 40.69 -7.27
C ALA A 252 -4.21 40.69 -7.24
N ASP A 253 -4.86 40.46 -8.39
CA ASP A 253 -6.32 40.43 -8.52
C ASP A 253 -6.94 39.02 -8.30
N TRP A 254 -6.12 37.99 -8.06
CA TRP A 254 -6.63 36.64 -7.82
C TRP A 254 -7.02 36.46 -6.35
N ASP A 255 -8.19 35.89 -6.11
CA ASP A 255 -8.61 35.44 -4.78
C ASP A 255 -7.93 34.12 -4.38
N GLY A 256 -8.08 33.74 -3.12
CA GLY A 256 -7.47 32.53 -2.57
C GLY A 256 -8.00 31.25 -3.20
N GLU A 257 -9.25 31.22 -3.66
CA GLU A 257 -9.81 30.07 -4.37
C GLU A 257 -9.11 29.86 -5.72
N ARG A 258 -8.95 30.94 -6.51
CA ARG A 258 -8.25 30.91 -7.78
C ARG A 258 -6.80 30.46 -7.61
N ILE A 259 -6.09 31.02 -6.63
CA ILE A 259 -4.70 30.64 -6.31
C ILE A 259 -4.60 29.17 -5.91
N TYR A 260 -5.49 28.70 -5.04
CA TYR A 260 -5.52 27.31 -4.60
C TYR A 260 -5.74 26.35 -5.78
N GLN A 261 -6.74 26.61 -6.63
CA GLN A 261 -7.07 25.71 -7.75
C GLN A 261 -5.99 25.70 -8.83
N GLU A 262 -5.40 26.85 -9.17
CA GLU A 262 -4.30 26.90 -10.14
C GLU A 262 -3.03 26.22 -9.59
N THR A 263 -2.74 26.40 -8.30
CA THR A 263 -1.64 25.68 -7.64
C THR A 263 -1.89 24.18 -7.64
N ARG A 264 -3.10 23.74 -7.24
CA ARG A 264 -3.52 22.33 -7.24
C ARG A 264 -3.36 21.70 -8.62
N LYS A 265 -3.78 22.39 -9.67
CA LYS A 265 -3.63 21.97 -11.06
C LYS A 265 -2.17 21.78 -11.47
N ILE A 266 -1.29 22.71 -11.09
CA ILE A 266 0.16 22.62 -11.36
C ILE A 266 0.75 21.39 -10.64
N ILE A 267 0.42 21.20 -9.37
CA ILE A 267 0.91 20.06 -8.57
C ILE A 267 0.47 18.73 -9.18
N GLY A 268 -0.81 18.59 -9.56
CA GLY A 268 -1.29 17.41 -10.29
C GLY A 268 -0.52 17.17 -11.58
N GLY A 269 -0.27 18.22 -12.37
CA GLY A 269 0.55 18.14 -13.58
C GLY A 269 1.99 17.70 -13.31
N MET A 270 2.62 18.17 -12.23
CA MET A 270 3.97 17.75 -11.82
C MET A 270 3.99 16.26 -11.46
N MET A 271 3.01 15.78 -10.69
CA MET A 271 2.93 14.36 -10.30
C MET A 271 2.69 13.43 -11.50
N GLN A 272 1.80 13.83 -12.41
CA GLN A 272 1.59 13.11 -13.68
C GLN A 272 2.87 13.07 -14.51
N HIS A 273 3.57 14.20 -14.64
CA HIS A 273 4.81 14.28 -15.40
C HIS A 273 5.89 13.36 -14.81
N ILE A 274 6.14 13.42 -13.50
CA ILE A 274 7.10 12.54 -12.84
C ILE A 274 6.72 11.07 -13.05
N THR A 275 5.45 10.73 -12.87
CA THR A 275 4.97 9.35 -12.97
C THR A 275 5.13 8.78 -14.37
N PHE A 276 4.62 9.45 -15.39
CA PHE A 276 4.66 8.94 -16.76
C PHE A 276 6.02 9.10 -17.42
N LYS A 277 6.72 10.23 -17.20
CA LYS A 277 7.99 10.49 -17.89
C LYS A 277 9.19 9.81 -17.25
N HIS A 278 9.20 9.66 -15.93
CA HIS A 278 10.39 9.23 -15.19
C HIS A 278 10.20 7.94 -14.42
N TRP A 279 9.03 7.73 -13.80
CA TRP A 279 8.83 6.58 -12.93
C TRP A 279 8.44 5.31 -13.70
N LEU A 280 7.34 5.35 -14.49
CA LEU A 280 6.82 4.19 -15.21
C LEU A 280 7.83 3.51 -16.14
N PRO A 281 8.68 4.24 -16.92
CA PRO A 281 9.71 3.60 -17.74
C PRO A 281 10.72 2.77 -16.94
N LEU A 282 11.01 3.15 -15.69
CA LEU A 282 11.92 2.40 -14.82
C LEU A 282 11.25 1.19 -14.18
N ILE A 283 9.91 1.22 -14.03
CA ILE A 283 9.15 0.09 -13.48
C ILE A 283 8.93 -0.98 -14.53
N LEU A 284 8.46 -0.58 -15.72
CA LEU A 284 8.08 -1.48 -16.81
C LEU A 284 9.25 -1.87 -17.72
N GLY A 285 10.40 -1.19 -17.59
CA GLY A 285 11.46 -1.22 -18.61
C GLY A 285 11.05 -0.43 -19.86
N GLN A 286 12.02 -0.10 -20.70
CA GLN A 286 11.77 0.70 -21.91
C GLN A 286 10.80 0.00 -22.86
N ASP A 287 11.05 -1.29 -23.16
CA ASP A 287 10.21 -2.09 -24.06
C ASP A 287 8.78 -2.25 -23.52
N GLY A 288 8.64 -2.47 -22.20
CA GLY A 288 7.34 -2.59 -21.55
C GLY A 288 6.56 -1.28 -21.57
N TYR A 289 7.24 -0.15 -21.35
CA TYR A 289 6.63 1.18 -21.41
C TYR A 289 6.15 1.52 -22.83
N GLU A 290 7.00 1.33 -23.84
CA GLU A 290 6.64 1.61 -25.23
C GLU A 290 5.48 0.74 -25.73
N ARG A 291 5.46 -0.53 -25.33
CA ARG A 291 4.42 -1.48 -25.72
C ARG A 291 3.06 -1.18 -25.10
N TRP A 292 3.02 -0.84 -23.81
CA TRP A 292 1.76 -0.77 -23.05
C TRP A 292 1.27 0.65 -22.76
N ILE A 293 2.17 1.63 -22.68
CA ILE A 293 1.83 3.03 -22.38
C ILE A 293 2.05 3.89 -23.62
N GLY A 294 3.27 3.89 -24.17
CA GLY A 294 3.63 4.61 -25.40
C GLY A 294 3.45 6.13 -25.31
N GLU A 295 3.37 6.77 -26.47
CA GLU A 295 3.09 8.21 -26.57
C GLU A 295 1.60 8.52 -26.37
N TYR A 296 1.33 9.62 -25.66
CA TYR A 296 -0.03 10.07 -25.42
C TYR A 296 -0.69 10.57 -26.71
N LYS A 297 -1.87 10.03 -27.05
CA LYS A 297 -2.59 10.32 -28.30
C LYS A 297 -3.73 11.34 -28.15
N GLY A 298 -3.89 11.91 -26.96
CA GLY A 298 -5.02 12.78 -26.61
C GLY A 298 -6.04 12.09 -25.72
N TYR A 299 -6.99 12.88 -25.22
CA TYR A 299 -8.04 12.40 -24.34
C TYR A 299 -9.09 11.61 -25.13
N ASP A 300 -9.48 10.45 -24.61
CA ASP A 300 -10.57 9.62 -25.14
C ASP A 300 -11.62 9.44 -24.05
N SER A 301 -12.83 9.95 -24.28
CA SER A 301 -13.94 9.88 -23.34
C SER A 301 -14.54 8.47 -23.18
N ASN A 302 -14.16 7.51 -24.02
CA ASN A 302 -14.61 6.13 -23.94
C ASN A 302 -13.73 5.27 -23.02
N VAL A 303 -12.58 5.78 -22.59
CA VAL A 303 -11.69 5.06 -21.66
C VAL A 303 -12.27 5.14 -20.25
N ASP A 304 -12.48 3.97 -19.64
CA ASP A 304 -12.80 3.87 -18.21
C ASP A 304 -11.55 4.14 -17.37
N PRO A 305 -11.49 5.27 -16.62
CA PRO A 305 -10.32 5.64 -15.84
C PRO A 305 -10.29 4.99 -14.45
N SER A 306 -11.29 4.17 -14.11
CA SER A 306 -11.37 3.58 -12.77
C SER A 306 -10.22 2.59 -12.51
N ILE A 307 -9.75 2.57 -11.27
CA ILE A 307 -8.75 1.59 -10.83
C ILE A 307 -9.40 0.21 -10.75
N SER A 308 -8.68 -0.80 -11.25
CA SER A 308 -9.11 -2.18 -11.13
C SER A 308 -8.77 -2.77 -9.76
N ASN A 309 -9.60 -3.69 -9.29
CA ASN A 309 -9.41 -4.32 -7.98
C ASN A 309 -8.07 -5.08 -7.92
N GLU A 310 -7.71 -5.71 -9.03
CA GLU A 310 -6.46 -6.44 -9.25
C GLU A 310 -5.23 -5.53 -9.14
N PHE A 311 -5.32 -4.32 -9.69
CA PHE A 311 -4.26 -3.33 -9.61
C PHE A 311 -4.02 -2.92 -8.15
N ALA A 312 -5.07 -2.47 -7.45
CA ALA A 312 -4.99 -1.98 -6.08
C ALA A 312 -4.62 -3.07 -5.05
N THR A 313 -5.07 -4.31 -5.30
CA THR A 313 -4.97 -5.39 -4.31
C THR A 313 -3.79 -6.31 -4.54
N ALA A 314 -3.29 -6.42 -5.78
CA ALA A 314 -2.18 -7.31 -6.12
C ALA A 314 -1.08 -6.60 -6.92
N ALA A 315 -1.36 -6.15 -8.15
CA ALA A 315 -0.29 -5.79 -9.09
C ALA A 315 0.59 -4.64 -8.58
N PHE A 316 -0.01 -3.56 -8.07
CA PHE A 316 0.76 -2.39 -7.63
C PHE A 316 1.49 -2.62 -6.29
N ARG A 317 1.17 -3.71 -5.59
CA ARG A 317 1.86 -4.15 -4.37
C ARG A 317 3.20 -4.85 -4.63
N PHE A 318 3.65 -4.93 -5.88
CA PHE A 318 5.04 -5.32 -6.19
C PHE A 318 6.05 -4.41 -5.48
N GLY A 319 5.68 -3.14 -5.22
CA GLY A 319 6.52 -2.16 -4.52
C GLY A 319 6.99 -2.63 -3.14
N HIS A 320 6.25 -3.52 -2.48
CA HIS A 320 6.66 -4.12 -1.19
C HIS A 320 7.98 -4.91 -1.30
N THR A 321 8.30 -5.42 -2.49
CA THR A 321 9.56 -6.14 -2.75
C THR A 321 10.78 -5.21 -2.83
N LEU A 322 10.56 -3.89 -2.97
CA LEU A 322 11.59 -2.87 -3.13
C LEU A 322 12.01 -2.20 -1.80
N ILE A 323 11.30 -2.52 -0.71
CA ILE A 323 11.45 -1.85 0.58
C ILE A 323 12.69 -2.34 1.34
N ASN A 324 13.51 -1.39 1.78
CA ASN A 324 14.64 -1.63 2.68
C ASN A 324 14.18 -1.85 4.14
N PRO A 325 14.95 -2.62 4.95
CA PRO A 325 14.62 -2.86 6.35
C PRO A 325 14.88 -1.65 7.27
N ARG A 326 15.50 -0.58 6.76
CA ARG A 326 15.79 0.63 7.53
C ARG A 326 15.79 1.86 6.62
N LEU A 327 15.49 3.00 7.22
CA LEU A 327 15.60 4.32 6.61
C LEU A 327 16.96 4.92 6.98
N GLU A 328 17.81 5.13 5.98
CA GLU A 328 19.05 5.89 6.16
C GLU A 328 18.71 7.37 6.41
N ARG A 329 19.50 8.03 7.25
CA ARG A 329 19.32 9.45 7.56
C ARG A 329 20.64 10.20 7.43
N LEU A 330 20.71 11.06 6.44
CA LEU A 330 21.96 11.67 6.02
C LEU A 330 21.98 13.18 6.23
N GLY A 331 23.07 13.68 6.81
CA GLY A 331 23.31 15.10 7.00
C GLY A 331 23.62 15.82 5.69
N LYS A 332 23.93 17.11 5.78
CA LYS A 332 24.29 17.96 4.63
C LYS A 332 25.47 17.43 3.80
N ASN A 333 26.38 16.67 4.42
CA ASN A 333 27.55 16.09 3.78
C ASN A 333 27.30 14.65 3.26
N PHE A 334 26.05 14.18 3.26
CA PHE A 334 25.69 12.79 2.94
C PHE A 334 26.29 11.71 3.87
N GLU A 335 26.74 12.13 5.06
CA GLU A 335 27.14 11.24 6.15
C GLU A 335 25.97 10.97 7.09
N THR A 336 25.95 9.81 7.74
CA THR A 336 24.93 9.45 8.73
C THR A 336 24.86 10.48 9.87
N ILE A 337 23.65 10.97 10.17
CA ILE A 337 23.45 11.91 11.30
C ILE A 337 23.69 11.22 12.66
N SER A 338 23.89 12.00 13.71
CA SER A 338 24.13 11.49 15.08
C SER A 338 23.03 10.55 15.59
N SER A 339 21.78 10.76 15.19
CA SER A 339 20.65 9.88 15.53
C SER A 339 20.67 8.53 14.80
N GLY A 340 21.58 8.31 13.84
CA GLY A 340 21.74 7.04 13.11
C GLY A 340 20.59 6.73 12.13
N PRO A 341 20.63 5.60 11.40
CA PRO A 341 19.48 5.11 10.64
C PRO A 341 18.33 4.64 11.55
N ILE A 342 17.11 4.54 11.02
CA ILE A 342 15.93 4.04 11.75
C ILE A 342 15.50 2.70 11.17
N MET A 343 15.37 1.66 12.01
CA MET A 343 14.77 0.39 11.59
C MET A 343 13.31 0.59 11.21
N LEU A 344 12.83 -0.07 10.15
CA LEU A 344 11.51 0.22 9.59
C LEU A 344 10.38 0.03 10.60
N HIS A 345 10.45 -1.00 11.46
CA HIS A 345 9.44 -1.22 12.51
C HIS A 345 9.37 -0.07 13.55
N GLU A 346 10.44 0.72 13.70
CA GLU A 346 10.46 1.89 14.57
C GLU A 346 10.00 3.17 13.88
N ALA A 347 10.01 3.19 12.55
CA ALA A 347 9.61 4.32 11.71
C ALA A 347 8.09 4.36 11.45
N PHE A 348 7.37 3.27 11.70
CA PHE A 348 5.92 3.25 11.51
C PHE A 348 5.20 4.12 12.54
N PHE A 349 4.27 4.97 12.08
CA PHE A 349 3.45 5.87 12.91
C PHE A 349 4.25 6.70 13.94
N ALA A 350 5.42 7.21 13.51
CA ALA A 350 6.43 7.79 14.40
C ALA A 350 6.71 9.30 14.17
N PRO A 351 5.71 10.19 14.00
CA PRO A 351 5.93 11.60 13.67
C PRO A 351 6.80 12.35 14.70
N GLU A 352 6.87 11.85 15.95
CA GLU A 352 7.75 12.39 16.99
C GLU A 352 9.23 12.38 16.59
N ARG A 353 9.66 11.37 15.84
CA ARG A 353 11.04 11.24 15.39
C ARG A 353 11.35 12.24 14.29
N MET A 354 10.40 12.53 13.41
CA MET A 354 10.56 13.60 12.42
C MET A 354 10.76 14.96 13.11
N LEU A 355 9.96 15.25 14.13
CA LEU A 355 10.00 16.55 14.82
C LEU A 355 11.25 16.73 15.69
N SER A 356 11.71 15.67 16.34
CA SER A 356 12.84 15.74 17.30
C SER A 356 14.20 15.33 16.72
N GLU A 357 14.25 14.60 15.60
CA GLU A 357 15.47 13.98 15.07
C GLU A 357 15.86 14.52 13.67
N GLY A 358 15.65 15.82 13.42
CA GLY A 358 16.23 16.54 12.27
C GLY A 358 15.29 16.86 11.11
N GLY A 359 13.98 16.66 11.24
CA GLY A 359 12.99 16.98 10.22
C GLY A 359 13.01 16.03 9.02
N ILE A 360 12.57 16.53 7.86
CA ILE A 360 12.48 15.73 6.63
C ILE A 360 13.79 15.64 5.85
N ASP A 361 14.69 16.61 5.99
CA ASP A 361 15.91 16.71 5.17
C ASP A 361 16.79 15.45 5.25
N PRO A 362 17.08 14.87 6.44
CA PRO A 362 17.89 13.67 6.51
C PRO A 362 17.24 12.44 5.88
N LEU A 363 15.91 12.34 5.98
CA LEU A 363 15.12 11.26 5.37
C LEU A 363 15.14 11.38 3.85
N LEU A 364 14.91 12.58 3.30
CA LEU A 364 14.94 12.82 1.85
C LEU A 364 16.34 12.56 1.26
N ARG A 365 17.41 12.99 1.94
CA ARG A 365 18.79 12.65 1.52
C ARG A 365 19.05 11.15 1.58
N GLY A 366 18.56 10.47 2.63
CA GLY A 366 18.63 9.01 2.75
C GLY A 366 17.94 8.29 1.60
N LEU A 367 16.70 8.68 1.27
CA LEU A 367 15.95 8.12 0.16
C LEU A 367 16.64 8.34 -1.19
N PHE A 368 17.26 9.51 -1.38
CA PHE A 368 18.01 9.85 -2.59
C PHE A 368 19.32 9.07 -2.72
N ALA A 369 20.12 9.01 -1.67
CA ALA A 369 21.49 8.47 -1.75
C ALA A 369 21.59 6.97 -1.43
N SER A 370 20.54 6.35 -0.89
CA SER A 370 20.55 4.93 -0.59
C SER A 370 19.94 4.12 -1.73
N PRO A 371 20.49 2.96 -2.09
CA PRO A 371 19.88 2.08 -3.07
C PRO A 371 18.57 1.50 -2.54
N LEU A 372 17.60 1.27 -3.41
CA LEU A 372 16.43 0.45 -3.06
C LEU A 372 16.82 -1.03 -2.90
N LYS A 373 15.98 -1.83 -2.25
CA LYS A 373 16.20 -3.28 -2.18
C LYS A 373 15.92 -3.91 -3.54
N LYS A 374 16.85 -4.70 -4.07
CA LYS A 374 16.65 -5.44 -5.32
C LYS A 374 15.53 -6.48 -5.15
N PRO A 375 14.53 -6.52 -6.04
CA PRO A 375 13.45 -7.50 -5.98
C PRO A 375 13.94 -8.82 -6.60
N LEU A 376 14.68 -9.64 -5.86
CA LEU A 376 15.06 -10.98 -6.34
C LEU A 376 13.97 -11.99 -5.97
N SER A 377 13.72 -12.97 -6.84
CA SER A 377 12.68 -13.99 -6.67
C SER A 377 12.82 -14.80 -5.36
N HIS A 378 14.04 -15.00 -4.87
CA HIS A 378 14.36 -15.68 -3.60
C HIS A 378 14.60 -14.73 -2.42
N GLN A 379 14.47 -13.41 -2.62
CA GLN A 379 14.58 -12.38 -1.58
C GLN A 379 13.45 -11.37 -1.76
N LEU A 380 12.19 -11.76 -1.55
CA LEU A 380 11.06 -10.86 -1.83
C LEU A 380 10.89 -9.79 -0.75
N LEU A 381 10.45 -10.15 0.47
CA LEU A 381 10.19 -9.19 1.55
C LEU A 381 11.14 -9.40 2.74
N ASN A 382 11.65 -8.30 3.28
CA ASN A 382 12.54 -8.33 4.44
C ASN A 382 11.76 -8.62 5.74
N LYS A 383 12.46 -9.08 6.78
CA LYS A 383 11.85 -9.47 8.06
C LYS A 383 11.18 -8.32 8.84
N GLU A 384 11.48 -7.06 8.54
CA GLU A 384 10.78 -5.93 9.16
C GLU A 384 9.34 -5.84 8.67
N LEU A 385 9.06 -6.30 7.44
CA LEU A 385 7.72 -6.35 6.86
C LEU A 385 6.98 -7.66 7.15
N THR A 386 7.70 -8.79 7.27
CA THR A 386 7.03 -10.09 7.50
C THR A 386 6.92 -10.46 8.97
N GLU A 387 7.74 -9.90 9.85
CA GLU A 387 7.73 -10.25 11.29
C GLU A 387 7.37 -9.07 12.19
N LYS A 388 7.65 -7.83 11.78
CA LYS A 388 7.56 -6.65 12.66
C LYS A 388 6.67 -5.54 12.11
N LEU A 389 5.83 -5.82 11.11
CA LEU A 389 4.94 -4.82 10.54
C LEU A 389 4.04 -4.27 11.64
N PHE A 390 4.06 -2.95 11.80
CA PHE A 390 3.27 -2.22 12.80
C PHE A 390 3.44 -2.72 14.24
N HIS A 391 4.61 -3.27 14.60
CA HIS A 391 4.92 -3.74 15.95
C HIS A 391 4.67 -2.67 17.04
N ARG A 392 4.74 -1.38 16.70
CA ARG A 392 4.42 -0.28 17.63
C ARG A 392 2.91 -0.07 17.87
N ALA A 393 2.05 -0.53 16.96
CA ALA A 393 0.63 -0.22 16.92
C ALA A 393 -0.29 -1.42 17.19
N THR A 394 0.22 -2.65 17.10
CA THR A 394 -0.58 -3.88 17.23
C THR A 394 -0.01 -4.83 18.29
N ASP A 395 -0.87 -5.51 19.04
CA ASP A 395 -0.46 -6.49 20.07
C ASP A 395 0.34 -7.66 19.48
N VAL A 396 -0.03 -8.11 18.28
CA VAL A 396 0.72 -9.07 17.48
C VAL A 396 1.17 -8.35 16.22
N ALA A 397 2.49 -8.22 16.03
CA ALA A 397 3.02 -7.63 14.82
C ALA A 397 2.51 -8.37 13.58
N LEU A 398 2.10 -7.60 12.57
CA LEU A 398 1.51 -8.11 11.35
C LEU A 398 2.59 -8.70 10.41
N ASP A 399 2.14 -9.27 9.30
CA ASP A 399 2.97 -9.81 8.23
C ASP A 399 2.44 -9.32 6.88
N LEU A 400 3.17 -8.41 6.23
CA LEU A 400 2.70 -7.76 5.00
C LEU A 400 2.48 -8.75 3.86
N ALA A 401 3.31 -9.79 3.75
CA ALA A 401 3.16 -10.81 2.70
C ALA A 401 1.88 -11.62 2.94
N ALA A 402 1.67 -12.07 4.18
CA ALA A 402 0.49 -12.82 4.55
C ALA A 402 -0.79 -11.97 4.37
N MET A 403 -0.73 -10.67 4.70
CA MET A 403 -1.82 -9.73 4.48
C MET A 403 -2.15 -9.52 3.00
N ASN A 404 -1.15 -9.42 2.12
CA ASN A 404 -1.39 -9.28 0.67
C ASN A 404 -2.11 -10.51 0.11
N ILE A 405 -1.67 -11.70 0.50
CA ILE A 405 -2.32 -12.96 0.10
C ILE A 405 -3.76 -13.01 0.61
N GLN A 406 -3.95 -12.76 1.91
CA GLN A 406 -5.27 -12.80 2.54
C GLN A 406 -6.22 -11.74 1.94
N ARG A 407 -5.69 -10.56 1.61
CA ARG A 407 -6.46 -9.49 0.95
C ARG A 407 -6.87 -9.84 -0.47
N GLY A 408 -5.99 -10.49 -1.25
CA GLY A 408 -6.35 -11.02 -2.56
C GLY A 408 -7.53 -12.00 -2.49
N ARG A 409 -7.55 -12.86 -1.46
CA ARG A 409 -8.66 -13.80 -1.20
C ARG A 409 -9.93 -13.10 -0.73
N ASP A 410 -9.81 -12.11 0.18
CA ASP A 410 -10.94 -11.28 0.65
C ASP A 410 -11.64 -10.55 -0.50
N HIS A 411 -10.85 -9.99 -1.42
CA HIS A 411 -11.33 -9.30 -2.61
C HIS A 411 -11.74 -10.27 -3.73
N ALA A 412 -11.68 -11.58 -3.50
CA ALA A 412 -12.04 -12.62 -4.46
C ALA A 412 -11.33 -12.47 -5.81
N LEU A 413 -10.05 -12.12 -5.80
CA LEU A 413 -9.26 -12.13 -7.02
C LEU A 413 -9.11 -13.57 -7.51
N PRO A 414 -9.38 -13.85 -8.79
CA PRO A 414 -8.97 -15.08 -9.43
C PRO A 414 -7.49 -15.42 -9.22
N GLY A 415 -7.18 -16.72 -9.32
CA GLY A 415 -5.81 -17.20 -9.20
C GLY A 415 -4.91 -16.64 -10.31
N TYR A 416 -3.61 -16.68 -10.07
CA TYR A 416 -2.58 -16.20 -10.99
C TYR A 416 -2.73 -16.74 -12.43
N VAL A 417 -3.07 -18.01 -12.59
CA VAL A 417 -3.24 -18.65 -13.91
C VAL A 417 -4.38 -18.02 -14.73
N GLU A 418 -5.44 -17.55 -14.06
CA GLU A 418 -6.57 -16.87 -14.73
C GLU A 418 -6.12 -15.53 -15.31
N TYR A 419 -5.23 -14.82 -14.62
CA TYR A 419 -4.64 -13.57 -15.11
C TYR A 419 -3.60 -13.78 -16.19
N ARG A 420 -2.85 -14.89 -16.16
CA ARG A 420 -2.03 -15.28 -17.31
C ARG A 420 -2.88 -15.47 -18.56
N ARG A 421 -4.04 -16.15 -18.43
CA ARG A 421 -5.00 -16.30 -19.54
C ARG A 421 -5.53 -14.95 -20.03
N PHE A 422 -5.92 -14.07 -19.11
CA PHE A 422 -6.35 -12.70 -19.43
C PHE A 422 -5.28 -11.90 -20.18
N CYS A 423 -4.02 -12.00 -19.75
CA CYS A 423 -2.88 -11.35 -20.38
C CYS A 423 -2.36 -12.07 -21.64
N ASN A 424 -3.06 -13.09 -22.15
CA ASN A 424 -2.66 -13.90 -23.29
C ASN A 424 -1.26 -14.54 -23.15
N LEU A 425 -0.95 -15.02 -21.95
CA LEU A 425 0.25 -15.78 -21.61
C LEU A 425 -0.06 -17.29 -21.54
N SER A 426 0.97 -18.12 -21.39
CA SER A 426 0.78 -19.57 -21.20
C SER A 426 -0.07 -19.85 -19.96
N VAL A 427 -0.94 -20.86 -20.04
CA VAL A 427 -1.85 -21.28 -18.97
C VAL A 427 -1.34 -22.61 -18.42
N PRO A 428 -0.49 -22.59 -17.38
CA PRO A 428 0.16 -23.80 -16.89
C PRO A 428 -0.82 -24.70 -16.15
N GLU A 429 -0.86 -25.98 -16.54
CA GLU A 429 -1.58 -27.05 -15.84
C GLU A 429 -0.67 -27.85 -14.91
N SER A 430 0.65 -27.70 -15.07
CA SER A 430 1.65 -28.35 -14.23
C SER A 430 2.75 -27.37 -13.81
N TRP A 431 3.51 -27.72 -12.77
CA TRP A 431 4.57 -26.85 -12.26
C TRP A 431 5.76 -26.76 -13.21
N GLU A 432 5.98 -27.80 -14.02
CA GLU A 432 7.04 -27.89 -15.02
C GLU A 432 6.85 -26.84 -16.11
N GLN A 433 5.60 -26.51 -16.44
CA GLN A 433 5.27 -25.47 -17.43
C GLN A 433 5.57 -24.05 -16.94
N LEU A 434 5.83 -23.86 -15.64
CA LEU A 434 6.21 -22.59 -15.03
C LEU A 434 7.73 -22.43 -14.85
N GLU A 435 8.54 -23.46 -15.16
CA GLU A 435 9.99 -23.41 -14.94
C GLU A 435 10.68 -22.31 -15.74
N LEU A 436 10.16 -21.97 -16.92
CA LEU A 436 10.69 -20.89 -17.77
C LEU A 436 10.26 -19.49 -17.31
N ASP A 437 9.16 -19.40 -16.57
CA ASP A 437 8.60 -18.14 -16.07
C ASP A 437 9.28 -17.68 -14.77
N PHE A 438 9.95 -18.59 -14.05
CA PHE A 438 10.65 -18.29 -12.80
C PHE A 438 12.17 -18.49 -12.91
N GLU A 439 12.93 -17.57 -12.34
CA GLU A 439 14.40 -17.59 -12.42
C GLU A 439 15.05 -18.69 -11.55
N ASP A 440 14.44 -19.03 -10.40
CA ASP A 440 14.99 -19.97 -9.42
C ASP A 440 14.09 -21.20 -9.27
N GLN A 441 14.60 -22.37 -9.65
CA GLN A 441 13.84 -23.63 -9.63
C GLN A 441 13.53 -24.15 -8.22
N THR A 442 14.24 -23.66 -7.19
CA THR A 442 13.90 -24.00 -5.80
C THR A 442 12.54 -23.42 -5.38
N ILE A 443 12.11 -22.34 -6.03
CA ILE A 443 10.80 -21.70 -5.83
C ILE A 443 9.69 -22.64 -6.29
N ILE A 444 9.83 -23.28 -7.45
CA ILE A 444 8.86 -24.27 -7.96
C ILE A 444 8.62 -25.39 -6.95
N SER A 445 9.68 -25.93 -6.36
CA SER A 445 9.57 -26.99 -5.35
C SER A 445 8.79 -26.54 -4.11
N LYS A 446 9.02 -25.30 -3.65
CA LYS A 446 8.28 -24.70 -2.53
C LYS A 446 6.82 -24.43 -2.89
N LEU A 447 6.56 -23.89 -4.08
CA LEU A 447 5.20 -23.64 -4.59
C LEU A 447 4.41 -24.93 -4.67
N ARG A 448 5.00 -26.00 -5.23
CA ARG A 448 4.38 -27.33 -5.29
C ARG A 448 4.02 -27.85 -3.89
N LYS A 449 4.92 -27.71 -2.92
CA LYS A 449 4.68 -28.11 -1.52
C LYS A 449 3.55 -27.30 -0.86
N LEU A 450 3.50 -25.99 -1.11
CA LEU A 450 2.56 -25.08 -0.45
C LEU A 450 1.17 -25.11 -1.10
N TYR A 451 1.10 -25.00 -2.43
CA TYR A 451 -0.14 -24.81 -3.18
C TYR A 451 -0.70 -26.10 -3.80
N GLY A 452 0.13 -27.15 -3.96
CA GLY A 452 -0.24 -28.41 -4.58
C GLY A 452 -0.37 -28.34 -6.12
N HIS A 453 -1.18 -27.40 -6.61
CA HIS A 453 -1.50 -27.20 -8.03
C HIS A 453 -1.31 -25.73 -8.47
N PRO A 454 -0.80 -25.44 -9.69
CA PRO A 454 -0.59 -24.07 -10.18
C PRO A 454 -1.86 -23.20 -10.16
N GLY A 455 -3.02 -23.79 -10.44
CA GLY A 455 -4.32 -23.12 -10.38
C GLY A 455 -4.70 -22.58 -8.98
N ASN A 456 -4.01 -23.02 -7.91
CA ASN A 456 -4.19 -22.47 -6.58
C ASN A 456 -3.33 -21.25 -6.27
N LEU A 457 -2.38 -20.88 -7.13
CA LEU A 457 -1.44 -19.79 -6.85
C LEU A 457 -2.18 -18.44 -6.73
N ASP A 458 -2.00 -17.75 -5.60
CA ASP A 458 -2.59 -16.43 -5.38
C ASP A 458 -1.93 -15.40 -6.32
N LEU A 459 -2.72 -14.48 -6.88
CA LEU A 459 -2.25 -13.53 -7.93
C LEU A 459 -0.98 -12.77 -7.52
N TRP A 460 -0.97 -12.15 -6.34
CA TRP A 460 0.18 -11.38 -5.88
C TRP A 460 1.45 -12.23 -5.79
N VAL A 461 1.34 -13.47 -5.30
CA VAL A 461 2.49 -14.38 -5.14
C VAL A 461 3.04 -14.76 -6.50
N GLY A 462 2.19 -15.17 -7.44
CA GLY A 462 2.62 -15.49 -8.80
C GLY A 462 3.29 -14.30 -9.48
N GLY A 463 2.65 -13.13 -9.45
CA GLY A 463 3.15 -11.93 -10.10
C GLY A 463 4.52 -11.46 -9.60
N VAL A 464 4.79 -11.46 -8.29
CA VAL A 464 6.10 -11.00 -7.77
C VAL A 464 7.24 -12.01 -7.94
N LEU A 465 6.90 -13.28 -8.21
CA LEU A 465 7.86 -14.36 -8.42
C LEU A 465 8.31 -14.47 -9.88
N GLU A 466 7.50 -13.97 -10.83
CA GLU A 466 7.85 -13.98 -12.25
C GLU A 466 9.22 -13.37 -12.52
N LYS A 467 9.86 -13.90 -13.56
CA LYS A 467 11.06 -13.32 -14.14
C LYS A 467 10.70 -11.94 -14.70
N ARG A 468 11.42 -10.92 -14.21
CA ARG A 468 11.26 -9.53 -14.62
C ARG A 468 11.75 -9.32 -16.05
N LEU A 469 11.17 -8.34 -16.73
CA LEU A 469 11.68 -7.88 -18.02
C LEU A 469 13.08 -7.26 -17.85
N PRO A 470 13.91 -7.24 -18.91
CA PRO A 470 15.19 -6.54 -18.88
C PRO A 470 15.03 -5.07 -18.46
N ASP A 471 15.90 -4.61 -17.56
CA ASP A 471 15.89 -3.25 -17.00
C ASP A 471 14.60 -2.82 -16.27
N ALA A 472 13.65 -3.73 -16.05
CA ALA A 472 12.41 -3.49 -15.33
C ALA A 472 12.50 -3.92 -13.85
N LEU A 473 11.54 -3.45 -13.05
CA LEU A 473 11.35 -3.88 -11.65
C LEU A 473 10.13 -4.81 -11.48
N MET A 474 9.29 -4.90 -12.50
CA MET A 474 8.16 -5.83 -12.61
C MET A 474 8.41 -6.87 -13.70
#